data_AF-A0A1G4PGZ9-F1
#
_entry.id   AF-A0A1G4PGZ9-F1
#
_cell.length_a   1.000
_cell.length_b   1.000
_cell.length_c   1.000
_cell.angle_alpha   90.00
_cell.angle_beta   90.00
_cell.angle_gamma   90.00
#
_symmetry.space_group_name_H-M   'P 1'
#
loop_
_entity.id
_entity.type
_entity.pdbx_description
1 polymer ?
#
loop_
_entity_poly.entity_id
_entity_poly.type
_entity_poly.pdbx_seq_one_letter_code
_entity_poly.pdbx_strand_id
1 'polypeptide(L)'
;MYKNGFLKNYLVGFLFFLIIACTSKDSSNEYVEEQEVDNSSKLNDASQIDEHTIGHIFHAMGVVHSKNDRKELGKNIKVLYFSEKDGYFETIPSKEGAKLIVYLYDNIYAGEAPINISGKEAFIFVGITSDFKKIINSNLHGAQSDLIGTFKDLDIKNSKLEVTVDENNSDAKTFLESINYIIDGVEKISPMTMN
;
A
#
# COMPACT_ATOMS: atom_id res chain seq x y z
N MET A 1 56.12 -39.70 7.50
CA MET A 1 55.86 -38.30 7.87
C MET A 1 55.05 -37.62 6.77
N TYR A 2 53.94 -36.97 7.18
CA TYR A 2 53.07 -36.02 6.45
C TYR A 2 52.33 -36.47 5.17
N LYS A 3 51.10 -37.01 5.33
CA LYS A 3 50.03 -36.88 4.31
C LYS A 3 48.60 -36.65 4.84
N ASN A 4 48.41 -36.43 6.15
CA ASN A 4 47.07 -36.23 6.72
C ASN A 4 46.80 -34.83 7.32
N GLY A 5 47.73 -33.88 7.13
CA GLY A 5 47.56 -32.50 7.61
C GLY A 5 46.87 -31.55 6.63
N PHE A 6 46.87 -31.88 5.33
CA PHE A 6 46.43 -30.94 4.29
C PHE A 6 44.89 -30.90 4.14
N LEU A 7 44.22 -32.06 4.20
CA LEU A 7 42.76 -32.13 4.06
C LEU A 7 42.01 -31.52 5.26
N LYS A 8 42.58 -31.62 6.47
CA LYS A 8 41.91 -31.18 7.69
C LYS A 8 41.84 -29.65 7.80
N ASN A 9 42.82 -28.93 7.25
CA ASN A 9 42.84 -27.47 7.25
C ASN A 9 41.91 -26.86 6.19
N TYR A 10 41.73 -27.52 5.03
CA TYR A 10 40.79 -27.06 4.01
C TYR A 10 39.33 -27.25 4.45
N LEU A 11 39.01 -28.34 5.16
CA LEU A 11 37.65 -28.59 5.64
C LEU A 11 37.20 -27.56 6.69
N VAL A 12 38.12 -27.10 7.55
CA VAL A 12 37.84 -26.06 8.56
C VAL A 12 37.71 -24.67 7.92
N GLY A 13 38.50 -24.37 6.88
CA GLY A 13 38.37 -23.10 6.13
C GLY A 13 37.06 -23.00 5.34
N PHE A 14 36.58 -24.12 4.79
CA PHE A 14 35.30 -24.15 4.07
C PHE A 14 34.09 -24.02 5.01
N LEU A 15 34.19 -24.54 6.24
CA LEU A 15 33.14 -24.39 7.26
C LEU A 15 32.98 -22.94 7.75
N PHE A 16 34.05 -22.15 7.78
CA PHE A 16 33.96 -20.71 8.09
C PHE A 16 33.28 -19.90 6.97
N PHE A 17 33.49 -20.27 5.71
CA PHE A 17 32.81 -19.62 4.57
C PHE A 17 31.30 -19.91 4.55
N LEU A 18 30.86 -21.08 5.04
CA LEU A 18 29.44 -21.43 5.14
C LEU A 18 28.68 -20.66 6.23
N ILE A 19 29.37 -20.15 7.27
CA ILE A 19 28.73 -19.35 8.33
C ILE A 19 28.64 -17.87 7.92
N ILE A 20 29.57 -17.36 7.12
CA ILE A 20 29.56 -15.95 6.66
C ILE A 20 28.55 -15.73 5.52
N ALA A 21 28.12 -16.77 4.81
CA ALA A 21 27.04 -16.69 3.81
C ALA A 21 25.62 -16.71 4.41
N CYS A 22 25.47 -16.85 5.74
CA CYS A 22 24.17 -16.85 6.43
C CYS A 22 23.91 -15.61 7.31
N THR A 23 24.61 -14.50 7.06
CA THR A 23 24.25 -13.19 7.67
C THR A 23 24.17 -12.07 6.63
N SER A 24 23.67 -12.37 5.42
CA SER A 24 23.11 -11.33 4.56
C SER A 24 21.80 -10.87 5.18
N LYS A 25 21.92 -9.84 6.03
CA LYS A 25 20.88 -8.92 6.50
C LYS A 25 19.52 -9.13 5.82
N ASP A 26 18.63 -9.82 6.51
CA ASP A 26 17.24 -9.40 6.53
C ASP A 26 17.23 -7.98 7.13
N SER A 27 17.25 -6.96 6.29
CA SER A 27 16.77 -5.65 6.71
C SER A 27 15.25 -5.72 6.69
N SER A 28 14.68 -6.35 7.72
CA SER A 28 13.34 -6.00 8.15
C SER A 28 13.39 -4.53 8.56
N ASN A 29 13.10 -3.64 7.62
CA ASN A 29 12.73 -2.27 7.95
C ASN A 29 11.36 -2.34 8.62
N GLU A 30 11.37 -2.69 9.91
CA GLU A 30 10.30 -2.34 10.82
C GLU A 30 10.26 -0.81 10.84
N TYR A 31 9.32 -0.25 10.09
CA TYR A 31 9.08 1.19 10.05
C TYR A 31 8.57 1.61 11.42
N VAL A 32 9.41 2.31 12.17
CA VAL A 32 8.95 3.17 13.26
C VAL A 32 8.41 4.44 12.59
N GLU A 33 7.09 4.66 12.67
CA GLU A 33 6.47 5.93 12.31
C GLU A 33 7.07 7.05 13.17
N GLU A 34 7.85 7.93 12.57
CA GLU A 34 8.13 9.24 13.17
C GLU A 34 6.89 10.11 12.96
N GLN A 35 6.18 10.41 14.06
CA GLN A 35 5.18 11.46 14.11
C GLN A 35 5.86 12.81 13.86
N GLU A 36 5.89 13.28 12.61
CA GLU A 36 6.26 14.67 12.33
C GLU A 36 5.08 15.59 12.63
N VAL A 37 5.35 16.56 13.52
CA VAL A 37 4.42 17.60 13.94
C VAL A 37 4.25 18.60 12.80
N ASP A 38 2.98 18.78 12.44
CA ASP A 38 2.46 19.65 11.39
C ASP A 38 2.93 21.12 11.57
N ASN A 39 3.76 21.62 10.65
CA ASN A 39 4.11 23.04 10.58
C ASN A 39 3.43 23.65 9.36
N SER A 40 2.35 24.38 9.63
CA SER A 40 1.58 25.10 8.62
C SER A 40 2.45 26.11 7.86
N SER A 41 2.47 26.02 6.54
CA SER A 41 2.76 27.19 5.69
C SER A 41 1.81 27.19 4.50
N LYS A 42 0.92 28.19 4.50
CA LYS A 42 0.06 28.53 3.37
C LYS A 42 0.93 29.01 2.20
N LEU A 43 0.68 28.49 0.99
CA LEU A 43 0.65 29.26 -0.26
C LEU A 43 0.00 28.42 -1.39
N ASN A 44 -0.76 29.11 -2.23
CA ASN A 44 -1.62 28.60 -3.31
C ASN A 44 -0.86 27.79 -4.39
N ASP A 45 -1.29 26.55 -4.59
CA ASP A 45 -1.47 25.89 -5.88
C ASP A 45 -2.61 24.87 -5.67
N ALA A 46 -3.53 24.73 -6.62
CA ALA A 46 -4.55 23.69 -6.52
C ALA A 46 -3.87 22.30 -6.47
N SER A 47 -4.04 21.62 -5.34
CA SER A 47 -3.89 20.17 -5.13
C SER A 47 -2.56 19.51 -5.53
N GLN A 48 -1.45 19.87 -4.89
CA GLN A 48 -0.33 18.91 -4.82
C GLN A 48 -0.60 17.93 -3.67
N ILE A 49 -0.55 16.64 -3.98
CA ILE A 49 -0.56 15.56 -2.98
C ILE A 49 0.71 15.72 -2.14
N ASP A 50 0.59 15.71 -0.81
CA ASP A 50 1.75 15.79 0.07
C ASP A 50 2.63 14.53 -0.02
N GLU A 51 3.90 14.65 0.34
CA GLU A 51 4.88 13.57 0.18
C GLU A 51 4.59 12.34 1.04
N HIS A 52 3.91 12.52 2.18
CA HIS A 52 3.51 11.42 3.06
C HIS A 52 2.41 10.58 2.38
N THR A 53 1.38 11.24 1.85
CA THR A 53 0.33 10.60 1.06
C THR A 53 0.88 9.93 -0.20
N ILE A 54 1.84 10.54 -0.90
CA ILE A 54 2.53 9.89 -2.04
C ILE A 54 3.19 8.58 -1.60
N GLY A 55 3.78 8.53 -0.40
CA GLY A 55 4.34 7.30 0.17
C GLY A 55 3.31 6.18 0.32
N HIS A 56 2.12 6.50 0.85
CA HIS A 56 1.01 5.56 0.97
C HIS A 56 0.52 5.06 -0.40
N ILE A 57 0.39 5.96 -1.37
CA ILE A 57 -0.03 5.64 -2.75
C ILE A 57 0.96 4.70 -3.42
N PHE A 58 2.25 5.05 -3.43
CA PHE A 58 3.29 4.22 -4.07
C PHE A 58 3.45 2.86 -3.39
N HIS A 59 3.32 2.78 -2.05
CA HIS A 59 3.29 1.50 -1.36
C HIS A 59 2.11 0.63 -1.81
N ALA A 60 0.91 1.21 -1.84
CA ALA A 60 -0.32 0.53 -2.27
C ALA A 60 -0.18 -0.01 -3.71
N MET A 61 0.35 0.81 -4.62
CA MET A 61 0.59 0.47 -6.03
C MET A 61 1.78 -0.46 -6.27
N GLY A 62 2.62 -0.72 -5.26
CA GLY A 62 3.84 -1.52 -5.43
C GLY A 62 4.92 -0.84 -6.29
N VAL A 63 4.91 0.50 -6.36
CA VAL A 63 5.90 1.28 -7.11
C VAL A 63 7.23 1.24 -6.38
N VAL A 64 8.25 0.67 -7.02
CA VAL A 64 9.62 0.66 -6.48
C VAL A 64 10.29 1.97 -6.85
N HIS A 65 10.59 2.80 -5.85
CA HIS A 65 11.23 4.10 -6.05
C HIS A 65 12.19 4.42 -4.90
N SER A 66 13.11 5.36 -5.12
CA SER A 66 13.94 5.91 -4.04
C SER A 66 13.16 6.98 -3.27
N LYS A 67 13.47 7.19 -1.98
CA LYS A 67 12.83 8.27 -1.19
C LYS A 67 13.07 9.64 -1.84
N ASN A 68 14.25 9.87 -2.41
CA ASN A 68 14.64 11.14 -3.02
C ASN A 68 13.82 11.47 -4.27
N ASP A 69 13.32 10.46 -4.98
CA ASP A 69 12.54 10.65 -6.22
C ASP A 69 11.04 10.78 -5.95
N ARG A 70 10.58 10.46 -4.73
CA ARG A 70 9.16 10.33 -4.38
C ARG A 70 8.34 11.56 -4.78
N LYS A 71 8.80 12.75 -4.39
CA LYS A 71 8.10 14.01 -4.66
C LYS A 71 8.02 14.34 -6.15
N GLU A 72 9.08 14.03 -6.91
CA GLU A 72 9.10 14.29 -8.35
C GLU A 72 8.20 13.31 -9.11
N LEU A 73 8.29 12.02 -8.79
CA LEU A 73 7.43 10.99 -9.36
C LEU A 73 5.95 11.25 -9.02
N GLY A 74 5.68 11.70 -7.79
CA GLY A 74 4.33 11.97 -7.31
C GLY A 74 3.58 13.06 -8.07
N LYS A 75 4.27 13.96 -8.77
CA LYS A 75 3.64 14.97 -9.65
C LYS A 75 2.87 14.36 -10.81
N ASN A 76 3.21 13.13 -11.20
CA ASN A 76 2.56 12.42 -12.30
C ASN A 76 1.33 11.60 -11.84
N ILE A 77 1.04 11.57 -10.54
CA ILE A 77 -0.16 10.91 -10.01
C ILE A 77 -1.37 11.78 -10.36
N LYS A 78 -2.32 11.21 -11.10
CA LYS A 78 -3.65 11.81 -11.27
C LYS A 78 -4.49 11.47 -10.06
N VAL A 79 -5.24 12.44 -9.54
CA VAL A 79 -6.15 12.27 -8.39
C VAL A 79 -7.56 12.70 -8.76
N LEU A 80 -8.54 11.90 -8.33
CA LEU A 80 -9.97 12.22 -8.41
C LEU A 80 -10.61 11.97 -7.04
N TYR A 81 -11.48 12.89 -6.63
CA TYR A 81 -12.20 12.80 -5.37
C TYR A 81 -13.68 12.54 -5.66
N PHE A 82 -14.31 11.66 -4.87
CA PHE A 82 -15.69 11.29 -5.07
C PHE A 82 -16.48 11.38 -3.77
N SER A 83 -17.63 12.04 -3.82
CA SER A 83 -18.70 11.79 -2.86
C SER A 83 -19.40 10.48 -3.24
N GLU A 84 -20.14 9.91 -2.29
CA GLU A 84 -20.92 8.70 -2.53
C GLU A 84 -22.32 8.88 -1.95
N LYS A 85 -23.32 8.44 -2.72
CA LYS A 85 -24.72 8.39 -2.30
C LYS A 85 -25.40 7.19 -2.95
N ASP A 86 -25.92 6.28 -2.13
CA ASP A 86 -26.69 5.10 -2.56
C ASP A 86 -25.95 4.21 -3.60
N GLY A 87 -24.62 4.10 -3.48
CA GLY A 87 -23.72 3.34 -4.34
C GLY A 87 -23.28 4.06 -5.62
N TYR A 88 -23.69 5.32 -5.80
CA TYR A 88 -23.29 6.17 -6.92
C TYR A 88 -22.17 7.13 -6.50
N PHE A 89 -21.12 7.21 -7.32
CA PHE A 89 -19.96 8.07 -7.10
C PHE A 89 -20.03 9.32 -7.98
N GLU A 90 -19.95 10.49 -7.36
CA GLU A 90 -19.95 11.78 -8.05
C GLU A 90 -18.64 12.53 -7.77
N THR A 91 -18.02 13.07 -8.82
CA THR A 91 -16.77 13.82 -8.68
C THR A 91 -16.97 15.10 -7.87
N ILE A 92 -16.11 15.33 -6.90
CA ILE A 92 -16.06 16.55 -6.09
C ILE A 92 -14.69 17.23 -6.22
N PRO A 93 -14.57 18.55 -5.97
CA PRO A 93 -13.35 19.29 -6.29
C PRO A 93 -12.18 19.09 -5.31
N SER A 94 -12.40 18.47 -4.15
CA SER A 94 -11.36 18.31 -3.12
C SER A 94 -11.59 17.07 -2.25
N LYS A 95 -10.59 16.76 -1.41
CA LYS A 95 -10.64 15.67 -0.42
C LYS A 95 -11.70 15.88 0.67
N GLU A 96 -12.09 17.12 0.94
CA GLU A 96 -13.10 17.42 1.96
C GLU A 96 -14.46 16.83 1.56
N GLY A 97 -14.97 15.91 2.38
CA GLY A 97 -16.22 15.20 2.11
C GLY A 97 -16.10 14.02 1.14
N ALA A 98 -14.88 13.70 0.66
CA ALA A 98 -14.65 12.53 -0.18
C ALA A 98 -14.93 11.22 0.61
N LYS A 99 -15.64 10.30 -0.03
CA LYS A 99 -15.87 8.93 0.44
C LYS A 99 -14.95 7.93 -0.25
N LEU A 100 -14.54 8.26 -1.48
CA LEU A 100 -13.53 7.54 -2.23
C LEU A 100 -12.60 8.55 -2.90
N ILE A 101 -11.30 8.27 -2.86
CA ILE A 101 -10.29 9.00 -3.62
C ILE A 101 -9.57 7.99 -4.49
N VAL A 102 -9.43 8.30 -5.78
CA VAL A 102 -8.75 7.41 -6.73
C VAL A 102 -7.52 8.10 -7.26
N TYR A 103 -6.41 7.38 -7.16
CA TYR A 103 -5.10 7.74 -7.68
C TYR A 103 -4.77 6.86 -8.88
N LEU A 104 -4.22 7.45 -9.93
CA LEU A 104 -3.74 6.73 -11.12
C LEU A 104 -2.30 7.13 -11.44
N TYR A 105 -1.43 6.14 -11.56
CA TYR A 105 -0.03 6.31 -11.92
C TYR A 105 0.45 5.05 -12.67
N ASP A 106 1.13 5.23 -13.80
CA ASP A 106 1.64 4.12 -14.66
C ASP A 106 0.62 3.01 -14.95
N ASN A 107 -0.62 3.40 -15.22
CA ASN A 107 -1.77 2.50 -15.44
C ASN A 107 -2.16 1.64 -14.24
N ILE A 108 -1.71 1.96 -13.04
CA ILE A 108 -2.10 1.28 -11.80
C ILE A 108 -3.00 2.21 -11.00
N TYR A 109 -4.08 1.63 -10.45
CA TYR A 109 -4.98 2.34 -9.55
C TYR A 109 -4.52 2.21 -8.11
N ALA A 110 -4.75 3.24 -7.30
CA ALA A 110 -4.91 3.08 -5.86
C ALA A 110 -6.17 3.79 -5.41
N GLY A 111 -6.97 3.13 -4.58
CA GLY A 111 -8.11 3.75 -3.93
C GLY A 111 -7.80 4.05 -2.47
N GLU A 112 -8.30 5.18 -1.99
CA GLU A 112 -8.31 5.56 -0.57
C GLU A 112 -9.75 5.74 -0.11
N ALA A 113 -10.09 5.18 1.05
CA ALA A 113 -11.37 5.38 1.71
C ALA A 113 -11.18 5.54 3.24
N PRO A 114 -12.07 6.29 3.92
CA PRO A 114 -12.10 6.33 5.38
C PRO A 114 -12.46 4.95 5.92
N ILE A 115 -11.83 4.56 7.02
CA ILE A 115 -12.02 3.27 7.69
C ILE A 115 -11.96 3.46 9.21
N ASN A 116 -12.68 2.62 9.96
CA ASN A 116 -12.58 2.58 11.41
C ASN A 116 -11.92 1.26 11.84
N ILE A 117 -10.73 1.33 12.42
CA ILE A 117 -9.96 0.17 12.88
C ILE A 117 -9.84 0.24 14.39
N SER A 118 -10.37 -0.77 15.10
CA SER A 118 -10.35 -0.81 16.57
C SER A 118 -10.87 0.49 17.24
N GLY A 119 -11.89 1.13 16.66
CA GLY A 119 -12.49 2.37 17.16
C GLY A 119 -11.76 3.65 16.77
N LYS A 120 -10.69 3.57 15.96
CA LYS A 120 -9.94 4.74 15.46
C LYS A 120 -10.31 5.05 14.02
N GLU A 121 -10.65 6.31 13.77
CA GLU A 121 -10.79 6.84 12.41
C GLU A 121 -9.42 6.87 11.73
N ALA A 122 -9.36 6.30 10.53
CA ALA A 122 -8.16 6.14 9.72
C ALA A 122 -8.53 6.19 8.24
N PHE A 123 -7.53 6.05 7.38
CA PHE A 123 -7.71 5.85 5.94
C PHE A 123 -7.03 4.56 5.51
N ILE A 124 -7.68 3.79 4.65
CA ILE A 124 -7.10 2.62 3.99
C ILE A 124 -6.76 2.95 2.55
N PHE A 125 -5.56 2.57 2.14
CA PHE A 125 -5.09 2.66 0.75
C PHE A 125 -4.95 1.25 0.19
N VAL A 126 -5.39 1.05 -1.06
CA VAL A 126 -5.32 -0.26 -1.74
C VAL A 126 -4.94 -0.07 -3.19
N GLY A 127 -3.87 -0.71 -3.64
CA GLY A 127 -3.51 -0.74 -5.06
C GLY A 127 -4.29 -1.82 -5.80
N ILE A 128 -4.76 -1.51 -7.01
CA ILE A 128 -5.57 -2.39 -7.86
C ILE A 128 -4.95 -2.43 -9.25
N THR A 129 -4.79 -3.62 -9.82
CA THR A 129 -4.33 -3.78 -11.21
C THR A 129 -5.35 -3.23 -12.19
N SER A 130 -4.90 -2.67 -13.32
CA SER A 130 -5.78 -2.08 -14.35
C SER A 130 -6.84 -3.02 -14.91
N ASP A 131 -6.60 -4.33 -14.83
CA ASP A 131 -7.51 -5.36 -15.31
C ASP A 131 -8.50 -5.85 -14.23
N PHE A 132 -8.48 -5.22 -13.05
CA PHE A 132 -9.35 -5.53 -11.91
C PHE A 132 -9.30 -7.00 -11.46
N LYS A 133 -8.16 -7.68 -11.69
CA LYS A 133 -7.99 -9.10 -11.30
C LYS A 133 -7.29 -9.28 -9.97
N LYS A 134 -6.52 -8.31 -9.48
CA LYS A 134 -5.77 -8.42 -8.23
C LYS A 134 -5.69 -7.09 -7.49
N ILE A 135 -5.62 -7.16 -6.16
CA ILE A 135 -5.03 -6.09 -5.36
C ILE A 135 -3.50 -6.28 -5.28
N ILE A 136 -2.76 -5.18 -5.15
CA ILE A 136 -1.30 -5.19 -5.05
C ILE A 136 -0.90 -5.21 -3.58
N ASN A 137 -0.98 -4.07 -2.89
CA ASN A 137 -0.80 -3.95 -1.45
C ASN A 137 -1.91 -3.12 -0.82
N SER A 138 -2.12 -3.30 0.49
CA SER A 138 -2.89 -2.38 1.33
C SER A 138 -2.01 -1.74 2.41
N ASN A 139 -2.38 -0.53 2.83
CA ASN A 139 -1.78 0.12 3.98
C ASN A 139 -2.79 1.08 4.66
N LEU A 140 -2.45 1.56 5.86
CA LEU A 140 -3.29 2.45 6.66
C LEU A 140 -2.58 3.76 6.96
N HIS A 141 -3.37 4.83 7.11
CA HIS A 141 -2.95 6.10 7.70
C HIS A 141 -3.79 6.41 8.93
N GLY A 142 -3.17 6.64 10.09
CA GLY A 142 -3.87 6.96 11.35
C GLY A 142 -4.23 5.75 12.23
N ALA A 143 -3.99 4.53 11.75
CA ALA A 143 -4.12 3.30 12.53
C ALA A 143 -3.05 2.27 12.10
N GLN A 144 -2.77 1.32 12.99
CA GLN A 144 -1.85 0.22 12.74
C GLN A 144 -2.62 -1.10 12.83
N SER A 145 -2.35 -2.03 11.91
CA SER A 145 -2.93 -3.37 11.92
C SER A 145 -2.04 -4.34 11.16
N ASP A 146 -1.81 -5.52 11.73
CA ASP A 146 -1.04 -6.60 11.07
C ASP A 146 -1.77 -7.16 9.84
N LEU A 147 -3.07 -6.87 9.70
CA LEU A 147 -3.90 -7.31 8.57
C LEU A 147 -3.39 -6.78 7.21
N ILE A 148 -2.61 -5.69 7.19
CA ILE A 148 -1.95 -5.21 5.95
C ILE A 148 -1.06 -6.29 5.31
N GLY A 149 -0.49 -7.19 6.14
CA GLY A 149 0.31 -8.32 5.66
C GLY A 149 -0.52 -9.42 5.00
N THR A 150 -1.81 -9.51 5.35
CA THR A 150 -2.78 -10.47 4.80
C THR A 150 -3.46 -9.92 3.55
N PHE A 151 -3.84 -8.64 3.54
CA PHE A 151 -4.54 -7.99 2.43
C PHE A 151 -3.56 -7.41 1.39
N LYS A 152 -2.80 -8.31 0.74
CA LYS A 152 -1.91 -7.99 -0.37
C LYS A 152 -1.85 -9.16 -1.35
N ASP A 153 -1.61 -8.88 -2.62
CA ASP A 153 -1.49 -9.88 -3.70
C ASP A 153 -2.66 -10.87 -3.79
N LEU A 154 -3.86 -10.44 -3.37
CA LEU A 154 -5.08 -11.25 -3.40
C LEU A 154 -5.83 -11.07 -4.74
N ASP A 155 -6.44 -12.14 -5.21
CA ASP A 155 -7.24 -12.13 -6.43
C ASP A 155 -8.59 -11.44 -6.21
N ILE A 156 -9.11 -10.84 -7.29
CA ILE A 156 -10.42 -10.22 -7.40
C ILE A 156 -11.24 -11.05 -8.40
N LYS A 157 -12.42 -11.50 -7.97
CA LYS A 157 -13.39 -12.22 -8.80
C LYS A 157 -14.75 -11.54 -8.70
N ASN A 158 -15.30 -11.09 -9.83
CA ASN A 158 -16.58 -10.38 -9.91
C ASN A 158 -16.63 -9.20 -8.93
N SER A 159 -15.59 -8.34 -8.99
CA SER A 159 -15.47 -7.13 -8.15
C SER A 159 -15.35 -7.39 -6.64
N LYS A 160 -15.00 -8.62 -6.24
CA LYS A 160 -14.81 -9.00 -4.83
C LYS A 160 -13.48 -9.71 -4.61
N LEU A 161 -12.84 -9.41 -3.49
CA LEU A 161 -11.66 -10.15 -3.05
C LEU A 161 -11.99 -11.62 -2.82
N GLU A 162 -11.14 -12.50 -3.35
CA GLU A 162 -11.18 -13.93 -3.08
C GLU A 162 -10.41 -14.24 -1.79
N VAL A 163 -11.06 -14.00 -0.65
CA VAL A 163 -10.51 -14.28 0.68
C VAL A 163 -11.63 -14.61 1.66
N THR A 164 -11.33 -15.42 2.68
CA THR A 164 -12.21 -15.64 3.84
C THR A 164 -11.53 -15.09 5.07
N VAL A 165 -12.23 -14.28 5.84
CA VAL A 165 -11.73 -13.67 7.08
C VAL A 165 -12.38 -14.34 8.29
N ASP A 166 -11.73 -14.27 9.44
CA ASP A 166 -12.34 -14.70 10.71
C ASP A 166 -13.55 -13.80 11.04
N GLU A 167 -14.74 -14.40 11.10
CA GLU A 167 -15.99 -13.69 11.38
C GLU A 167 -16.02 -13.04 12.78
N ASN A 168 -15.17 -13.51 13.70
CA ASN A 168 -15.06 -12.94 15.05
C ASN A 168 -14.09 -11.76 15.11
N ASN A 169 -13.25 -11.56 14.09
CA ASN A 169 -12.34 -10.43 14.01
C ASN A 169 -13.05 -9.25 13.31
N SER A 170 -13.42 -8.23 14.11
CA SER A 170 -14.09 -7.03 13.59
C SER A 170 -13.26 -6.31 12.54
N ASP A 171 -11.97 -6.11 12.81
CA ASP A 171 -11.08 -5.34 11.93
C ASP A 171 -10.86 -6.08 10.60
N ALA A 172 -10.78 -7.41 10.62
CA ALA A 172 -10.65 -8.20 9.39
C ALA A 172 -11.89 -8.08 8.49
N LYS A 173 -13.09 -8.05 9.08
CA LYS A 173 -14.34 -7.78 8.34
C LYS A 173 -14.36 -6.37 7.78
N THR A 174 -13.96 -5.38 8.57
CA THR A 174 -13.89 -3.99 8.13
C THR A 174 -12.88 -3.80 6.99
N PHE A 175 -11.70 -4.42 7.07
CA PHE A 175 -10.74 -4.45 5.96
C PHE A 175 -11.36 -5.03 4.68
N LEU A 176 -11.99 -6.21 4.77
CA LEU A 176 -12.61 -6.85 3.61
C LEU A 176 -13.73 -6.00 3.00
N GLU A 177 -14.58 -5.41 3.84
CA GLU A 177 -15.66 -4.52 3.41
C GLU A 177 -15.11 -3.27 2.72
N SER A 178 -14.15 -2.57 3.34
CA SER A 178 -13.57 -1.35 2.78
C SER A 178 -12.79 -1.61 1.47
N ILE A 179 -12.06 -2.73 1.36
CA ILE A 179 -11.36 -3.06 0.12
C ILE A 179 -12.35 -3.38 -1.00
N ASN A 180 -13.41 -4.16 -0.71
CA ASN A 180 -14.45 -4.45 -1.71
C ASN A 180 -15.20 -3.17 -2.13
N TYR A 181 -15.46 -2.25 -1.19
CA TYR A 181 -16.02 -0.94 -1.48
C TYR A 181 -15.12 -0.14 -2.44
N ILE A 182 -13.81 -0.12 -2.18
CA ILE A 182 -12.83 0.55 -3.05
C ILE A 182 -12.81 -0.11 -4.43
N ILE A 183 -12.77 -1.44 -4.52
CA ILE A 183 -12.77 -2.16 -5.81
C ILE A 183 -14.01 -1.80 -6.63
N ASP A 184 -15.21 -1.90 -6.03
CA ASP A 184 -16.47 -1.56 -6.71
C ASP A 184 -16.48 -0.10 -7.20
N GLY A 185 -16.04 0.84 -6.34
CA GLY A 185 -15.97 2.25 -6.69
C GLY A 185 -14.96 2.56 -7.80
N VAL A 186 -13.75 2.02 -7.72
CA VAL A 186 -12.69 2.21 -8.74
C VAL A 186 -13.12 1.60 -10.07
N GLU A 187 -13.74 0.42 -10.07
CA GLU A 187 -14.21 -0.22 -11.30
C GLU A 187 -15.31 0.62 -11.98
N LYS A 188 -16.28 1.13 -11.21
CA LYS A 188 -17.35 2.00 -11.71
C LYS A 188 -16.83 3.30 -12.34
N ILE A 189 -15.79 3.90 -11.78
CA ILE A 189 -15.22 5.17 -12.27
C ILE A 189 -14.08 4.97 -13.27
N SER A 190 -13.62 3.73 -13.49
CA SER A 190 -12.53 3.42 -14.43
C SER A 190 -12.72 3.99 -15.85
N PRO A 191 -13.93 4.09 -16.44
CA PRO A 191 -14.12 4.69 -17.76
C PRO A 191 -13.78 6.19 -17.80
N MET A 192 -13.75 6.88 -16.65
CA MET A 192 -13.38 8.29 -16.53
C MET A 192 -11.86 8.52 -16.42
N THR A 193 -11.08 7.46 -16.17
CA THR A 193 -9.65 7.56 -15.83
C THR A 193 -8.72 7.01 -16.91
N MET A 194 -9.17 6.04 -17.72
CA MET A 194 -8.39 5.39 -18.78
C MET A 194 -8.83 5.75 -20.22
N ASN A 195 -9.68 6.77 -20.40
CA ASN A 195 -9.94 7.40 -21.70
C ASN A 195 -8.98 8.57 -21.98
#